data_AF-M1NIQ0-F1
#
_entry.id   AF-M1NIQ0-F1
#
_cell.length_a   1.000
_cell.length_b   1.000
_cell.length_c   1.000
_cell.angle_alpha   90.00
_cell.angle_beta   90.00
_cell.angle_gamma   90.00
#
_symmetry.space_group_name_H-M   'P 1'
#
loop_
_entity.id
_entity.type
_entity.pdbx_description
1 polymer ?
#
loop_
_entity_poly.entity_id
_entity_poly.type
_entity_poly.pdbx_seq_one_letter_code
_entity_poly.pdbx_strand_id
1 'polypeptide(L)'
;MGGDEATAVIAAAARLLADARGIVPAQPGTMLPGLAERAGLAGLGVAHGLLVAPYLWGGDVPQVTEEGRLTVMLQLVMLTGDEHAYAVEHGVAALQGKLGAEQVDLLDWRR
;
A
#
# COMPACT_ATOMS: atom_id res chain seq x y z
N MET A 1 2.78 16.12 1.80
CA MET A 1 1.69 15.31 2.38
C MET A 1 1.08 16.08 3.53
N GLY A 2 -0.21 16.42 3.45
CA GLY A 2 -0.94 16.82 4.66
C GLY A 2 -1.20 15.56 5.48
N GLY A 3 -1.07 15.61 6.82
CA GLY A 3 -1.34 14.43 7.67
C GLY A 3 -2.73 13.82 7.47
N ASP A 4 -3.67 14.61 6.95
CA ASP A 4 -5.06 14.23 6.72
C ASP A 4 -5.22 13.22 5.57
N GLU A 5 -4.45 13.36 4.48
CA GLU A 5 -4.51 12.48 3.30
C GLU A 5 -4.05 11.06 3.66
N ALA A 6 -2.94 10.96 4.40
CA ALA A 6 -2.39 9.69 4.88
C ALA A 6 -3.36 8.97 5.83
N THR A 7 -3.97 9.71 6.75
CA THR A 7 -4.95 9.17 7.69
C THR A 7 -6.17 8.63 6.95
N ALA A 8 -6.68 9.37 5.95
CA ALA A 8 -7.83 8.98 5.16
C ALA A 8 -7.59 7.68 4.37
N VAL A 9 -6.44 7.53 3.70
CA VAL A 9 -6.16 6.28 2.94
C VAL A 9 -5.93 5.08 3.84
N ILE A 10 -5.31 5.26 5.02
CA ILE A 10 -5.15 4.17 5.98
C ILE A 10 -6.51 3.72 6.52
N ALA A 11 -7.39 4.66 6.87
CA ALA A 11 -8.74 4.35 7.29
C ALA A 11 -9.54 3.61 6.19
N ALA A 12 -9.44 4.08 4.94
CA ALA A 12 -10.07 3.42 3.79
C ALA A 12 -9.53 2.01 3.54
N ALA A 13 -8.22 1.80 3.66
CA ALA A 13 -7.59 0.49 3.50
C ALA A 13 -8.02 -0.48 4.59
N ALA A 14 -7.99 -0.03 5.85
CA ALA A 14 -8.46 -0.83 6.98
C ALA A 14 -9.93 -1.23 6.83
N ARG A 15 -10.79 -0.30 6.37
CA ARG A 15 -12.19 -0.58 6.12
C ARG A 15 -12.39 -1.60 5.00
N LEU A 16 -11.68 -1.43 3.88
CA LEU A 16 -11.71 -2.38 2.77
C LEU A 16 -11.34 -3.80 3.23
N LEU A 17 -10.24 -3.94 3.96
CA LEU A 17 -9.78 -5.25 4.45
C LEU A 17 -10.77 -5.88 5.45
N ALA A 18 -11.33 -5.07 6.36
CA ALA A 18 -12.33 -5.53 7.32
C ALA A 18 -13.62 -6.00 6.62
N ASP A 19 -14.12 -5.22 5.66
CA ASP A 19 -15.34 -5.53 4.91
C ASP A 19 -15.15 -6.76 4.00
N ALA A 20 -13.93 -6.99 3.51
CA ALA A 20 -13.59 -8.16 2.71
C ALA A 20 -13.54 -9.47 3.50
N ARG A 21 -13.53 -9.44 4.84
CA ARG A 21 -13.56 -10.62 5.73
C ARG A 21 -12.58 -11.73 5.33
N GLY A 22 -11.36 -11.35 4.95
CA GLY A 22 -10.28 -12.26 4.57
C GLY A 22 -10.26 -12.71 3.10
N ILE A 23 -11.23 -12.31 2.27
CA ILE A 23 -11.18 -12.53 0.81
C ILE A 23 -10.01 -11.75 0.20
N VAL A 24 -9.81 -10.51 0.65
CA VAL A 24 -8.63 -9.71 0.34
C VAL A 24 -7.64 -9.90 1.50
N PRO A 25 -6.49 -10.55 1.28
CA PRO A 25 -5.56 -10.83 2.36
C PRO A 25 -4.80 -9.56 2.77
N ALA A 26 -4.62 -9.34 4.07
CA ALA A 26 -3.76 -8.28 4.57
C ALA A 26 -2.30 -8.76 4.61
N GLN A 27 -1.66 -8.85 3.43
CA GLN A 27 -0.28 -9.35 3.29
C GLN A 27 0.51 -8.61 2.19
N PRO A 28 1.86 -8.69 2.20
CA PRO A 28 2.68 -8.10 1.14
C PRO A 28 2.28 -8.63 -0.24
N GLY A 29 2.28 -7.73 -1.23
CA GLY A 29 1.86 -8.05 -2.60
C GLY A 29 0.37 -7.83 -2.87
N THR A 30 -0.43 -7.49 -1.85
CA THR A 30 -1.86 -7.25 -2.05
C THR A 30 -2.10 -5.85 -2.60
N MET A 31 -2.74 -5.77 -3.76
CA MET A 31 -3.19 -4.51 -4.36
C MET A 31 -4.56 -4.11 -3.83
N LEU A 32 -4.76 -2.81 -3.61
CA LEU A 32 -5.99 -2.17 -3.17
C LEU A 32 -6.43 -1.13 -4.24
N PRO A 33 -7.12 -1.55 -5.32
CA PRO A 33 -7.41 -0.66 -6.44
C PRO A 33 -8.40 0.45 -6.05
N GLY A 34 -8.19 1.69 -6.52
CA GLY A 34 -9.11 2.82 -6.29
C GLY A 34 -9.21 3.23 -4.82
N LEU A 35 -8.09 3.18 -4.10
CA LEU A 35 -8.05 3.48 -2.67
C LEU A 35 -8.22 4.98 -2.39
N ALA A 36 -7.68 5.85 -3.24
CA ALA A 36 -7.82 7.30 -3.08
C ALA A 36 -9.29 7.74 -3.15
N GLU A 37 -10.04 7.21 -4.12
CA GLU A 37 -11.48 7.45 -4.25
C GLU A 37 -12.26 6.96 -3.02
N ARG A 38 -11.94 5.76 -2.51
CA ARG A 38 -12.54 5.22 -1.28
C ARG A 38 -12.24 6.06 -0.05
N ALA A 39 -11.10 6.74 -0.04
CA ALA A 39 -10.71 7.69 1.00
C ALA A 39 -11.38 9.07 0.83
N GLY A 40 -12.16 9.29 -0.22
CA GLY A 40 -12.77 10.58 -0.54
C GLY A 40 -11.76 11.61 -1.03
N LEU A 41 -10.59 11.17 -1.51
CA LEU A 41 -9.52 12.04 -2.01
C LEU A 41 -9.61 12.18 -3.53
N ALA A 42 -9.36 13.39 -4.02
CA ALA A 42 -9.34 13.73 -5.43
C ALA A 42 -8.13 14.62 -5.76
N GLY A 43 -7.73 14.66 -7.04
CA GLY A 43 -6.64 15.51 -7.51
C GLY A 43 -5.23 15.05 -7.11
N LEU A 44 -5.09 13.80 -6.64
CA LEU A 44 -3.80 13.14 -6.45
C LEU A 44 -3.36 12.46 -7.76
N GLY A 45 -2.05 12.34 -7.99
CA GLY A 45 -1.51 11.54 -9.09
C GLY A 45 -1.52 10.03 -8.81
N VAL A 46 -1.61 9.67 -7.52
CA VAL A 46 -1.77 8.29 -7.04
C VAL A 46 -3.24 7.95 -6.75
N ALA A 47 -3.66 6.75 -7.12
CA ALA A 47 -5.06 6.30 -7.04
C ALA A 47 -5.24 4.93 -6.36
N HIS A 48 -4.23 4.06 -6.41
CA HIS A 48 -4.32 2.67 -5.92
C HIS A 48 -3.38 2.47 -4.73
N GLY A 49 -3.64 1.44 -3.92
CA GLY A 49 -2.75 1.03 -2.83
C GLY A 49 -2.04 -0.28 -3.13
N LEU A 50 -0.86 -0.47 -2.56
CA LEU A 50 -0.12 -1.73 -2.52
C LEU A 50 0.39 -1.96 -1.09
N LEU A 51 0.08 -3.12 -0.52
CA LEU A 51 0.64 -3.55 0.75
C LEU A 51 2.02 -4.15 0.52
N VAL A 52 3.03 -3.65 1.23
CA VAL A 52 4.41 -4.13 1.15
C VAL A 52 4.98 -4.39 2.53
N ALA A 53 6.02 -5.24 2.59
CA ALA A 53 6.86 -5.30 3.77
C ALA A 53 7.60 -3.95 3.93
N PRO A 54 7.62 -3.35 5.13
CA PRO A 54 8.33 -2.09 5.36
C PRO A 54 9.84 -2.23 5.12
N TYR A 55 10.41 -1.37 4.27
CA TYR A 55 11.83 -1.43 3.90
C TYR A 55 12.74 -0.57 4.81
N LEU A 56 12.18 0.46 5.45
CA LEU A 56 12.95 1.54 6.09
C LEU A 56 13.62 1.18 7.42
N TRP A 57 13.43 -0.02 7.95
CA TRP A 57 13.93 -0.37 9.29
C TRP A 57 15.28 -1.07 9.32
N GLY A 58 15.91 -1.31 8.16
CA GLY A 58 17.29 -1.84 8.09
C GLY A 58 17.48 -3.21 8.79
N GLY A 59 16.39 -3.93 9.07
CA GLY A 59 16.33 -5.18 9.82
C GLY A 59 14.94 -5.80 9.71
N ASP A 60 14.63 -6.79 10.56
CA ASP A 60 13.33 -7.46 10.54
C ASP A 60 12.17 -6.49 10.84
N VAL A 61 11.06 -6.66 10.13
CA VAL A 61 9.79 -5.97 10.42
C VAL A 61 9.41 -6.27 11.87
N PRO A 62 9.15 -5.27 12.74
CA PRO A 62 8.66 -5.46 14.08
C PRO A 62 7.47 -6.39 14.10
N GLN A 63 7.56 -7.35 14.99
CA GLN A 63 6.57 -8.38 15.22
C GLN A 63 6.09 -8.26 16.65
N VAL A 64 4.78 -8.36 16.84
CA VAL A 64 4.16 -8.44 18.16
C VAL A 64 3.53 -9.81 18.27
N THR A 65 4.07 -10.62 19.18
CA THR A 65 3.54 -11.94 19.48
C THR A 65 2.66 -11.87 20.71
N GLU A 66 1.41 -12.27 20.55
CA GLU A 66 0.42 -12.43 21.60
C GLU A 66 -0.01 -13.91 21.67
N GLU A 67 -0.71 -14.32 22.72
CA GLU A 67 -1.16 -15.70 22.86
C GLU A 67 -2.00 -16.15 21.66
N GLY A 68 -1.43 -17.03 20.82
CA GLY A 68 -2.07 -17.55 19.61
C GLY A 68 -2.14 -16.58 18.42
N ARG A 69 -1.49 -15.42 18.48
CA ARG A 69 -1.55 -14.40 17.41
C ARG A 69 -0.20 -13.75 17.17
N LEU A 70 0.22 -13.72 15.91
CA LEU A 70 1.36 -12.92 15.45
C LEU A 70 0.82 -11.70 14.68
N THR A 71 1.23 -10.52 15.11
CA THR A 71 0.92 -9.25 14.45
C THR A 71 2.19 -8.70 13.82
N VAL A 72 2.13 -8.40 12.52
CA VAL A 72 3.24 -7.81 11.76
C VAL A 72 2.82 -6.48 11.15
N MET A 73 3.79 -5.62 10.84
CA MET A 73 3.49 -4.35 10.17
C MET A 73 3.49 -4.49 8.64
N LEU A 74 2.54 -3.82 8.00
CA LEU A 74 2.52 -3.57 6.57
C LEU A 74 2.66 -2.08 6.29
N GLN A 75 3.43 -1.75 5.27
CA GLN A 75 3.46 -0.42 4.71
C GLN A 75 2.45 -0.35 3.55
N LEU A 76 1.66 0.72 3.50
CA LEU A 76 0.81 1.05 2.37
C LEU A 76 1.57 2.00 1.45
N VAL A 77 1.83 1.57 0.21
CA VAL A 77 2.39 2.39 -0.86
C VAL A 77 1.28 2.79 -1.81
N MET A 78 1.18 4.08 -2.12
CA MET A 78 0.23 4.59 -3.10
C MET A 78 0.83 4.51 -4.51
N LEU A 79 0.05 4.03 -5.47
CA LEU A 79 0.42 3.80 -6.86
C LEU A 79 -0.37 4.71 -7.79
N THR A 80 0.29 5.18 -8.85
CA THR A 80 -0.38 5.82 -9.99
C THR A 80 -1.20 4.79 -10.78
N GLY A 81 -2.04 5.28 -11.70
CA GLY A 81 -2.79 4.40 -12.61
C GLY A 81 -1.85 3.52 -13.45
N ASP A 82 -0.77 4.10 -13.98
CA ASP A 82 0.20 3.39 -14.83
C ASP A 82 0.99 2.34 -14.06
N GLU A 83 1.35 2.62 -12.81
CA GLU A 83 2.04 1.65 -11.94
C GLU A 83 1.14 0.48 -11.56
N HIS A 84 -0.12 0.76 -11.25
CA HIS A 84 -1.11 -0.29 -11.01
C HIS A 84 -1.31 -1.14 -12.26
N ALA A 85 -1.48 -0.54 -13.43
CA ALA A 85 -1.61 -1.27 -14.70
C ALA A 85 -0.37 -2.13 -14.98
N TYR A 86 0.82 -1.58 -14.77
CA TYR A 86 2.08 -2.32 -14.90
C TYR A 86 2.14 -3.51 -13.94
N ALA A 87 1.72 -3.35 -12.68
CA ALA A 87 1.69 -4.45 -11.71
C ALA A 87 0.65 -5.53 -12.05
N VAL A 88 -0.49 -5.17 -12.65
CA VAL A 88 -1.46 -6.14 -13.16
C VAL A 88 -0.86 -6.98 -14.29
N GLU A 89 -0.12 -6.34 -15.20
CA GLU A 89 0.46 -6.99 -16.38
C GLU A 89 1.73 -7.81 -16.05
N HIS A 90 2.63 -7.25 -15.25
CA HIS A 90 3.98 -7.79 -15.02
C HIS A 90 4.17 -8.37 -13.62
N GLY A 91 3.20 -8.19 -12.73
CA GLY A 91 3.26 -8.62 -11.34
C GLY A 91 3.91 -7.62 -10.39
N VAL A 92 3.59 -7.73 -9.09
CA VAL A 92 4.06 -6.80 -8.06
C VAL A 92 5.58 -6.83 -7.88
N ALA A 93 6.23 -8.00 -7.97
CA ALA A 93 7.68 -8.09 -7.82
C ALA A 93 8.42 -7.28 -8.91
N ALA A 94 7.93 -7.33 -10.15
CA ALA A 94 8.46 -6.54 -11.25
C ALA A 94 8.25 -5.04 -11.03
N LEU A 95 7.07 -4.65 -10.52
CA LEU A 95 6.80 -3.25 -10.14
C LEU A 95 7.79 -2.79 -9.05
N GLN A 96 7.96 -3.55 -7.97
CA GLN A 96 8.86 -3.19 -6.87
C GLN A 96 10.32 -3.02 -7.35
N GLY A 97 10.78 -3.92 -8.24
CA GLY A 97 12.08 -3.78 -8.89
C GLY A 97 12.20 -2.50 -9.73
N LYS A 98 11.17 -2.18 -10.52
CA LYS A 98 11.12 -0.96 -11.33
C LYS A 98 11.16 0.31 -10.47
N LEU A 99 10.28 0.42 -9.47
CA LEU A 99 10.21 1.59 -8.58
C LEU A 99 11.52 1.83 -7.83
N GLY A 100 12.17 0.76 -7.38
CA GLY A 100 13.48 0.83 -6.73
C GLY A 100 14.59 1.28 -7.68
N ALA A 101 14.62 0.76 -8.91
CA ALA A 101 15.61 1.12 -9.93
C ALA A 101 15.46 2.58 -10.39
N GLU A 102 14.23 3.06 -10.53
CA GLU A 102 13.90 4.43 -10.92
C GLU A 102 14.01 5.44 -9.77
N GLN A 103 14.27 4.97 -8.54
CA GLN A 103 14.34 5.78 -7.32
C GLN A 103 13.10 6.67 -7.13
N VAL A 104 11.93 6.11 -7.42
CA VAL A 104 10.66 6.82 -7.31
C VAL A 104 10.44 7.30 -5.88
N ASP A 105 10.13 8.59 -5.71
CA ASP A 105 9.70 9.12 -4.42
C ASP A 105 8.27 8.65 -4.10
N LEU A 106 8.17 7.60 -3.28
CA LEU A 106 6.90 7.02 -2.85
C LEU A 106 6.08 7.95 -1.93
N LEU A 107 6.69 9.02 -1.41
CA LEU A 107 6.02 10.03 -0.58
C LEU A 107 5.43 11.18 -1.43
N ASP A 108 5.83 11.29 -2.69
CA ASP A 108 5.21 12.23 -3.62
C ASP A 108 3.93 11.62 -4.21
N TRP A 109 2.79 12.12 -3.74
CA TRP A 109 1.46 11.68 -4.19
C TRP A 109 0.91 12.53 -5.32
N ARG A 110 1.68 13.51 -5.80
CA ARG A 110 1.32 14.39 -6.93
C ARG A 110 1.98 13.98 -8.24
N ARG A 111 2.92 13.04 -8.19
CA ARG A 111 3.60 12.47 -9.35
C ARG A 111 2.67 11.73 -10.31
#